data_AF-Q384P5-F1
#
_entry.id   AF-Q384P5-F1
#
_cell.length_a   1.000
_cell.length_b   1.000
_cell.length_c   1.000
_cell.angle_alpha   90.00
_cell.angle_beta   90.00
_cell.angle_gamma   90.00
#
_symmetry.space_group_name_H-M   'P 1'
#
loop_
_entity.id
_entity.type
_entity.pdbx_description
1 polymer ?
#
loop_
_entity_poly.entity_id
_entity_poly.type
_entity_poly.pdbx_seq_one_letter_code
_entity_poly.pdbx_strand_id
1 'polypeptide(L)'
;MTVIMFPRYVIPCLLGLILCGDVTEGNIPPHRCDFGKLMKNMSMRDLPVVDEPPVPKGDLVHAIVTSSMAGWQPIRFKVFKSDIEDPKKYCGNVGETRSNFRGIYYKCKTESLLTSQKKSLLDAVIPDALKMHSDRLMVQPVKGRITVHREQSFCKNFNIPREHRTTGVSDADMVLYGAAGPMGSPAAWAVPCAKLRDGRPVVGVFNIGPEVLTSHDSSMRVTAHEIAHALGFGFDIMNERKLVASKSGIRGKGPVWVVKSQTVVKKAQEFYGCNDITGVELEDEGGRGTVRSHWERRIAMEEMMAGIKGSDGGRYSVLTMALFEDMGFYKARWGTEEDMHFGKGRGCDFLQHTRIESGKSNFPDVFCTSATKKGENVCTADRGGLGSCAIYLYRTPIPQQYRYFSRVNKGGPNELLDFCPYIRLFSNTGCTDGHPHAMWGSRIGPNSRCVKATGLKLKNVIVAIADICVEVNCEPDTLQVRFVDDDQWYDCPEGRNVTSNVTFSSGYVRCPKKSELCASKVLKRVTVPSAVASEGSSEGSSEGSSEGSSEGSSEGSSAESSEESSEESSEAPSPVDSEETEHGTGAASWAVHSSYFMWNMLLFVSFSL
;
A
#
# COMPACT_ATOMS: atom_id res chain seq x y z
N MET A 1 3.58 -51.75 -49.06
CA MET A 1 4.47 -50.61 -48.75
C MET A 1 3.98 -49.38 -49.51
N THR A 2 3.05 -48.61 -48.93
CA THR A 2 2.88 -47.18 -49.25
C THR A 2 2.10 -46.58 -48.08
N VAL A 3 2.70 -45.57 -47.47
CA VAL A 3 2.32 -44.98 -46.18
C VAL A 3 1.05 -44.13 -46.36
N ILE A 4 -0.02 -44.48 -45.63
CA ILE A 4 -1.22 -43.65 -45.52
C ILE A 4 -0.90 -42.51 -44.56
N MET A 5 -0.70 -41.31 -45.11
CA MET A 5 -0.67 -40.08 -44.34
C MET A 5 -2.10 -39.66 -43.99
N PHE A 6 -2.47 -39.76 -42.72
CA PHE A 6 -3.68 -39.14 -42.20
C PHE A 6 -3.52 -37.61 -42.09
N PRO A 7 -4.51 -36.82 -42.51
CA PRO A 7 -4.50 -35.38 -42.31
C PRO A 7 -4.72 -35.07 -40.82
N ARG A 8 -3.77 -34.35 -40.23
CA ARG A 8 -3.84 -33.82 -38.86
C ARG A 8 -4.86 -32.69 -38.77
N TYR A 9 -6.15 -33.01 -38.75
CA TYR A 9 -7.19 -32.10 -38.26
C TYR A 9 -8.32 -32.91 -37.62
N VAL A 10 -8.95 -32.31 -36.60
CA VAL A 10 -10.08 -32.79 -35.79
C VAL A 10 -9.68 -33.59 -34.56
N ILE A 11 -9.57 -32.87 -33.43
CA ILE A 11 -9.57 -33.21 -31.98
C ILE A 11 -8.55 -32.23 -31.36
N PRO A 12 -9.00 -31.11 -30.73
CA PRO A 12 -9.96 -31.11 -29.64
C PRO A 12 -11.00 -29.97 -29.73
N CYS A 13 -12.28 -30.30 -29.98
CA CYS A 13 -13.40 -29.37 -29.82
C CYS A 13 -14.41 -29.77 -28.73
N LEU A 14 -14.10 -30.80 -27.92
CA LEU A 14 -15.06 -31.35 -26.95
C LEU A 14 -14.50 -31.54 -25.52
N LEU A 15 -13.30 -31.04 -25.22
CA LEU A 15 -12.72 -31.06 -23.86
C LEU A 15 -12.34 -29.67 -23.32
N GLY A 16 -12.69 -28.59 -24.03
CA GLY A 16 -12.39 -27.20 -23.64
C GLY A 16 -13.52 -26.43 -22.94
N LEU A 17 -14.65 -27.07 -22.63
CA LEU A 17 -15.85 -26.41 -22.07
C LEU A 17 -16.06 -26.65 -20.56
N ILE A 18 -15.11 -27.28 -19.86
CA ILE A 18 -15.23 -27.61 -18.41
C ILE A 18 -14.10 -26.97 -17.58
N LEU A 19 -13.34 -26.03 -18.16
CA LEU A 19 -12.43 -25.14 -17.43
C LEU A 19 -12.84 -23.68 -17.62
N CYS A 20 -14.13 -23.38 -17.46
CA CYS A 20 -14.45 -22.17 -16.73
C CYS A 20 -14.01 -22.43 -15.30
N GLY A 21 -12.72 -22.21 -15.01
CA GLY A 21 -12.31 -22.00 -13.65
C GLY A 21 -13.28 -20.97 -13.10
N ASP A 22 -14.08 -21.36 -12.13
CA ASP A 22 -14.90 -20.42 -11.39
C ASP A 22 -13.96 -19.27 -11.03
N VAL A 23 -14.19 -18.10 -11.62
CA VAL A 23 -13.75 -16.84 -11.06
C VAL A 23 -14.56 -16.72 -9.79
N THR A 24 -14.17 -17.53 -8.80
CA THR A 24 -14.69 -17.42 -7.46
C THR A 24 -14.36 -16.00 -7.04
N GLU A 25 -15.29 -15.34 -6.35
CA GLU A 25 -14.97 -14.17 -5.53
C GLU A 25 -14.02 -14.61 -4.40
N GLY A 26 -12.86 -15.18 -4.74
CA GLY A 26 -11.78 -15.56 -3.85
C GLY A 26 -11.09 -14.28 -3.44
N ASN A 27 -11.75 -13.53 -2.57
CA ASN A 27 -11.20 -12.30 -2.00
C ASN A 27 -10.02 -12.67 -1.10
N ILE A 28 -8.80 -12.27 -1.48
CA ILE A 28 -7.79 -11.99 -0.47
C ILE A 28 -8.32 -10.75 0.27
N PRO A 29 -8.64 -10.83 1.57
CA PRO A 29 -9.10 -9.67 2.31
C PRO A 29 -8.03 -8.58 2.19
N PRO A 30 -8.38 -7.38 1.70
CA PRO A 30 -7.40 -6.31 1.60
C PRO A 30 -6.91 -5.97 3.01
N HIS A 31 -5.65 -5.53 3.12
CA HIS A 31 -5.13 -5.01 4.37
C HIS A 31 -6.04 -3.90 4.88
N ARG A 32 -6.50 -4.06 6.13
CA ARG A 32 -7.25 -3.04 6.88
C ARG A 32 -6.38 -2.59 8.04
N CYS A 33 -5.98 -1.33 8.03
CA CYS A 33 -5.17 -0.80 9.11
C CYS A 33 -6.00 -0.64 10.40
N ASP A 34 -5.38 -1.00 11.53
CA ASP A 34 -5.98 -0.92 12.85
C ASP A 34 -5.26 0.02 13.85
N PHE A 35 -4.47 0.96 13.35
CA PHE A 35 -3.68 1.93 14.12
C PHE A 35 -4.43 2.63 15.26
N GLY A 36 -5.66 3.11 15.04
CA GLY A 36 -6.44 3.82 16.07
C GLY A 36 -6.73 2.98 17.33
N LYS A 37 -6.72 1.65 17.21
CA LYS A 37 -6.90 0.71 18.32
C LYS A 37 -5.61 0.61 19.14
N LEU A 38 -4.45 0.73 18.49
CA LEU A 38 -3.15 0.71 19.13
C LEU A 38 -2.95 1.94 20.00
N MET A 39 -3.22 3.13 19.46
CA MET A 39 -2.96 4.40 20.14
C MET A 39 -3.74 4.57 21.44
N LYS A 40 -4.96 4.01 21.56
CA LYS A 40 -5.72 4.06 22.82
C LYS A 40 -5.04 3.37 24.00
N ASN A 41 -4.10 2.48 23.74
CA ASN A 41 -3.35 1.75 24.76
C ASN A 41 -1.91 2.30 24.91
N MET A 42 -1.62 3.48 24.36
CA MET A 42 -0.28 4.06 24.35
C MET A 42 -0.21 5.34 25.18
N SER A 43 0.83 5.42 26.00
CA SER A 43 1.30 6.65 26.65
C SER A 43 2.70 6.92 26.14
N MET A 44 2.87 7.97 25.34
CA MET A 44 4.17 8.38 24.79
C MET A 44 4.91 9.28 25.80
N ARG A 45 6.25 9.17 25.84
CA ARG A 45 7.11 10.04 26.67
C ARG A 45 7.86 11.05 25.79
N ASP A 46 8.07 12.23 26.37
CA ASP A 46 8.88 13.29 25.77
C ASP A 46 10.37 13.07 26.06
N LEU A 47 11.19 13.16 25.01
CA LEU A 47 12.65 13.14 25.11
C LEU A 47 13.18 14.54 25.41
N PRO A 48 14.06 14.72 26.43
CA PRO A 48 14.73 15.98 26.66
C PRO A 48 15.75 16.28 25.55
N VAL A 49 15.77 17.52 25.07
CA VAL A 49 16.77 18.02 24.10
C VAL A 49 17.63 19.10 24.76
N VAL A 50 18.91 19.15 24.42
CA VAL A 50 19.86 20.19 24.82
C VAL A 50 19.67 21.39 23.88
N ASP A 51 19.28 22.54 24.43
CA ASP A 51 19.06 23.79 23.68
C ASP A 51 20.37 24.36 23.11
N GLU A 52 20.32 25.03 21.96
CA GLU A 52 21.45 25.75 21.37
C GLU A 52 21.18 27.27 21.20
N PRO A 53 22.23 28.12 21.21
CA PRO A 53 22.14 29.57 21.23
C PRO A 53 21.87 30.18 19.83
N PRO A 54 21.51 31.48 19.74
CA PRO A 54 20.91 32.05 18.53
C PRO A 54 21.92 32.37 17.42
N VAL A 55 21.49 32.16 16.17
CA VAL A 55 22.26 32.45 14.93
C VAL A 55 21.94 33.87 14.40
N PRO A 56 22.91 34.64 13.89
CA PRO A 56 22.70 36.03 13.42
C PRO A 56 22.03 36.10 12.04
N LYS A 57 21.30 37.19 11.79
CA LYS A 57 20.51 37.44 10.57
C LYS A 57 21.24 38.34 9.55
N GLY A 58 21.19 37.94 8.27
CA GLY A 58 21.43 38.71 7.04
C GLY A 58 21.39 37.74 5.85
N ASP A 59 20.84 37.99 4.66
CA ASP A 59 20.29 39.17 4.01
C ASP A 59 19.10 38.77 3.10
N LEU A 60 18.19 39.73 2.88
CA LEU A 60 16.88 39.56 2.26
C LEU A 60 16.95 39.68 0.72
N VAL A 61 16.00 39.06 0.01
CA VAL A 61 15.59 39.31 -1.41
C VAL A 61 15.96 38.23 -2.45
N HIS A 62 17.15 37.64 -2.50
CA HIS A 62 17.35 36.34 -3.23
C HIS A 62 17.01 35.11 -2.38
N ALA A 63 16.76 35.36 -1.09
CA ALA A 63 16.54 34.38 -0.05
C ALA A 63 15.12 33.79 -0.03
N ILE A 64 14.11 34.31 -0.73
CA ILE A 64 12.71 33.90 -0.42
C ILE A 64 12.43 32.42 -0.78
N VAL A 65 13.07 31.88 -1.83
CA VAL A 65 12.89 30.47 -2.21
C VAL A 65 13.86 29.54 -1.45
N THR A 66 15.13 29.96 -1.26
CA THR A 66 16.15 29.19 -0.53
C THR A 66 16.02 29.25 0.99
N SER A 67 15.61 30.39 1.56
CA SER A 67 15.37 30.59 3.01
C SER A 67 14.24 29.72 3.53
N SER A 68 13.17 29.53 2.74
CA SER A 68 12.05 28.73 3.20
C SER A 68 12.46 27.27 3.49
N MET A 69 13.54 26.78 2.87
CA MET A 69 14.10 25.45 3.08
C MET A 69 15.44 25.45 3.83
N ALA A 70 15.95 26.61 4.24
CA ALA A 70 17.20 26.67 5.00
C ALA A 70 17.04 25.87 6.30
N GLY A 71 17.95 24.91 6.53
CA GLY A 71 17.90 23.99 7.67
C GLY A 71 16.95 22.79 7.50
N TRP A 72 16.15 22.71 6.44
CA TRP A 72 15.35 21.53 6.11
C TRP A 72 16.16 20.59 5.20
N GLN A 73 16.21 19.29 5.54
CA GLN A 73 16.93 18.25 4.80
C GLN A 73 16.02 17.03 4.59
N PRO A 74 16.28 16.14 3.61
CA PRO A 74 15.52 14.89 3.49
C PRO A 74 15.56 14.11 4.81
N ILE A 75 14.41 13.60 5.26
CA ILE A 75 14.35 12.84 6.52
C ILE A 75 15.28 11.60 6.47
N ARG A 76 16.10 11.43 7.51
CA ARG A 76 17.01 10.30 7.65
C ARG A 76 16.42 9.22 8.56
N PHE A 77 16.26 8.02 8.03
CA PHE A 77 15.80 6.87 8.81
C PHE A 77 16.97 5.98 9.24
N LYS A 78 16.92 5.48 10.48
CA LYS A 78 17.70 4.31 10.90
C LYS A 78 16.74 3.18 11.24
N VAL A 79 16.84 2.08 10.50
CA VAL A 79 15.95 0.92 10.67
C VAL A 79 16.74 -0.28 11.19
N PHE A 80 16.25 -0.88 12.26
CA PHE A 80 16.82 -2.07 12.86
C PHE A 80 15.88 -3.25 12.65
N LYS A 81 16.39 -4.31 12.01
CA LYS A 81 15.62 -5.49 11.58
C LYS A 81 15.86 -6.72 12.45
N SER A 82 16.35 -6.55 13.68
CA SER A 82 16.76 -7.65 14.55
C SER A 82 15.66 -8.68 14.80
N ASP A 83 14.39 -8.24 14.89
CA ASP A 83 13.25 -9.14 15.07
C ASP A 83 12.84 -9.91 13.79
N ILE A 84 13.24 -9.43 12.60
CA ILE A 84 13.06 -10.13 11.31
C ILE A 84 14.10 -11.26 11.17
N GLU A 85 15.27 -11.08 11.79
CA GLU A 85 16.35 -12.08 11.76
C GLU A 85 16.35 -13.06 12.92
N ASP A 86 15.55 -12.83 13.96
CA ASP A 86 15.44 -13.73 15.11
C ASP A 86 14.41 -14.86 14.87
N PRO A 87 14.82 -16.14 14.73
CA PRO A 87 13.90 -17.26 14.49
C PRO A 87 12.86 -17.49 15.60
N LYS A 88 13.05 -16.88 16.78
CA LYS A 88 12.10 -16.92 17.89
C LYS A 88 10.97 -15.88 17.74
N LYS A 89 11.12 -14.93 16.82
CA LYS A 89 10.23 -13.77 16.67
C LYS A 89 9.32 -13.84 15.44
N TYR A 90 9.69 -14.59 14.42
CA TYR A 90 8.84 -14.85 13.25
C TYR A 90 8.48 -16.33 13.11
N CYS A 91 7.48 -16.63 12.28
CA CYS A 91 7.07 -18.01 11.98
C CYS A 91 8.03 -18.65 10.95
N GLY A 92 8.82 -19.63 11.39
CA GLY A 92 9.69 -20.43 10.51
C GLY A 92 8.98 -21.66 9.96
N ASN A 93 8.09 -22.28 10.76
CA ASN A 93 7.38 -23.51 10.41
C ASN A 93 5.89 -23.42 10.73
N VAL A 94 5.08 -24.21 10.00
CA VAL A 94 3.64 -24.34 10.28
C VAL A 94 3.45 -25.00 11.64
N GLY A 95 2.51 -24.49 12.42
CA GLY A 95 2.18 -25.02 13.74
C GLY A 95 2.95 -24.39 14.91
N GLU A 96 4.05 -23.67 14.63
CA GLU A 96 4.71 -22.83 15.62
C GLU A 96 3.74 -21.78 16.19
N THR A 97 4.07 -21.22 17.35
CA THR A 97 3.32 -20.08 17.91
C THR A 97 4.26 -18.90 18.07
N ARG A 98 3.83 -17.74 17.55
CA ARG A 98 4.63 -16.50 17.56
C ARG A 98 3.75 -15.29 17.89
N SER A 99 4.36 -14.28 18.48
CA SER A 99 3.70 -13.04 18.87
C SER A 99 3.45 -12.15 17.65
N ASN A 100 2.32 -11.45 17.65
CA ASN A 100 2.06 -10.34 16.72
C ASN A 100 2.63 -9.00 17.22
N PHE A 101 3.50 -9.04 18.25
CA PHE A 101 4.10 -7.90 18.94
C PHE A 101 3.12 -6.98 19.67
N ARG A 102 1.85 -7.36 19.77
CA ARG A 102 0.78 -6.66 20.51
C ARG A 102 0.28 -7.42 21.73
N GLY A 103 0.99 -8.47 22.14
CA GLY A 103 0.60 -9.35 23.25
C GLY A 103 -0.36 -10.48 22.84
N ILE A 104 -0.64 -10.65 21.55
CA ILE A 104 -1.43 -11.78 21.02
C ILE A 104 -0.48 -12.75 20.32
N TYR A 105 -0.69 -14.04 20.54
CA TYR A 105 0.06 -15.10 19.89
C TYR A 105 -0.81 -15.82 18.86
N TYR A 106 -0.27 -16.08 17.68
CA TYR A 106 -0.93 -16.83 16.64
C TYR A 106 -0.20 -18.13 16.35
N LYS A 107 -0.98 -19.18 16.10
CA LYS A 107 -0.48 -20.42 15.51
C LYS A 107 -0.17 -20.16 14.04
N CYS A 108 1.09 -20.35 13.66
CA CYS A 108 1.61 -20.12 12.33
C CYS A 108 0.93 -21.04 11.31
N LYS A 109 0.38 -20.43 10.26
CA LYS A 109 -0.13 -21.12 9.07
C LYS A 109 0.83 -20.88 7.90
N THR A 110 0.56 -21.51 6.75
CA THR A 110 1.40 -21.37 5.54
C THR A 110 1.58 -19.91 5.13
N GLU A 111 0.52 -19.11 5.17
CA GLU A 111 0.54 -17.68 4.87
C GLU A 111 1.35 -16.86 5.87
N SER A 112 1.46 -17.33 7.12
CA SER A 112 2.20 -16.67 8.19
C SER A 112 3.70 -16.92 8.12
N LEU A 113 4.17 -17.88 7.33
CA LEU A 113 5.60 -18.20 7.27
C LEU A 113 6.39 -17.06 6.64
N LEU A 114 7.49 -16.69 7.30
CA LEU A 114 8.48 -15.77 6.75
C LEU A 114 9.54 -16.58 5.98
N THR A 115 9.17 -17.00 4.77
CA THR A 115 10.05 -17.75 3.87
C THR A 115 11.22 -16.90 3.38
N SER A 116 12.27 -17.53 2.83
CA SER A 116 13.41 -16.80 2.24
C SER A 116 12.96 -15.82 1.15
N GLN A 117 11.97 -16.17 0.32
CA GLN A 117 11.41 -15.26 -0.69
C GLN A 117 10.76 -14.04 -0.07
N LYS A 118 10.00 -14.22 1.03
CA LYS A 118 9.38 -13.10 1.75
C LYS A 118 10.40 -12.24 2.50
N LYS A 119 11.47 -12.84 3.03
CA LYS A 119 12.61 -12.08 3.59
C LYS A 119 13.27 -11.20 2.52
N SER A 120 13.59 -11.78 1.36
CA SER A 120 14.14 -11.00 0.23
C SER A 120 13.18 -9.90 -0.23
N LEU A 121 11.87 -10.15 -0.19
CA LEU A 121 10.88 -9.11 -0.47
C LEU A 121 10.92 -8.00 0.58
N LEU A 122 10.99 -8.32 1.89
CA LEU A 122 11.14 -7.34 2.96
C LEU A 122 12.41 -6.48 2.80
N ASP A 123 13.52 -7.11 2.41
CA ASP A 123 14.79 -6.42 2.20
C ASP A 123 14.73 -5.38 1.07
N ALA A 124 13.88 -5.58 0.07
CA ALA A 124 13.64 -4.61 -1.00
C ALA A 124 12.58 -3.55 -0.61
N VAL A 125 11.44 -3.98 -0.07
CA VAL A 125 10.29 -3.10 0.15
C VAL A 125 10.46 -2.14 1.34
N ILE A 126 11.24 -2.51 2.37
CA ILE A 126 11.47 -1.62 3.52
C ILE A 126 12.27 -0.38 3.06
N PRO A 127 13.45 -0.49 2.41
CA PRO A 127 14.15 0.66 1.86
C PRO A 127 13.28 1.51 0.92
N ASP A 128 12.51 0.88 0.04
CA ASP A 128 11.69 1.61 -0.93
C ASP A 128 10.51 2.34 -0.28
N ALA A 129 9.89 1.75 0.74
CA ALA A 129 8.86 2.43 1.54
C ALA A 129 9.43 3.63 2.31
N LEU A 130 10.63 3.50 2.90
CA LEU A 130 11.32 4.63 3.54
C LEU A 130 11.64 5.72 2.50
N LYS A 131 12.06 5.32 1.30
CA LYS A 131 12.36 6.22 0.20
C LYS A 131 11.11 7.00 -0.25
N MET A 132 9.94 6.37 -0.26
CA MET A 132 8.67 7.06 -0.54
C MET A 132 8.45 8.25 0.39
N HIS A 133 8.79 8.12 1.69
CA HIS A 133 8.75 9.22 2.65
C HIS A 133 9.90 10.21 2.45
N SER A 134 11.15 9.77 2.32
CA SER A 134 12.31 10.68 2.22
C SER A 134 12.33 11.51 0.93
N ASP A 135 11.73 11.01 -0.15
CA ASP A 135 11.56 11.77 -1.39
C ASP A 135 10.56 12.93 -1.24
N ARG A 136 9.60 12.79 -0.31
CA ARG A 136 8.45 13.71 -0.12
C ARG A 136 8.54 14.58 1.12
N LEU A 137 9.23 14.13 2.15
CA LEU A 137 9.29 14.80 3.46
C LEU A 137 10.70 15.29 3.74
N MET A 138 10.79 16.59 3.94
CA MET A 138 11.95 17.25 4.51
C MET A 138 11.72 17.45 6.01
N VAL A 139 12.82 17.55 6.75
CA VAL A 139 12.80 17.71 8.19
C VAL A 139 13.93 18.61 8.67
N GLN A 140 13.75 19.30 9.79
CA GLN A 140 14.88 19.87 10.51
C GLN A 140 15.64 18.73 11.22
N PRO A 141 16.92 18.50 10.91
CA PRO A 141 17.64 17.36 11.45
C PRO A 141 17.68 17.36 12.98
N VAL A 142 17.51 16.18 13.59
CA VAL A 142 17.74 16.04 15.03
C VAL A 142 19.22 16.30 15.31
N LYS A 143 19.49 17.22 16.24
CA LYS A 143 20.85 17.51 16.71
C LYS A 143 21.22 16.50 17.80
N GLY A 144 22.32 15.78 17.60
CA GLY A 144 22.80 14.79 18.56
C GLY A 144 22.24 13.38 18.35
N ARG A 145 22.24 12.58 19.42
CA ARG A 145 21.83 11.16 19.39
C ARG A 145 20.43 10.99 19.94
N ILE A 146 19.62 10.13 19.32
CA ILE A 146 18.29 9.74 19.80
C ILE A 146 18.45 8.58 20.79
N THR A 147 18.18 8.83 22.07
CA THR A 147 18.15 7.80 23.11
C THR A 147 16.77 7.14 23.17
N VAL A 148 16.74 5.81 23.21
CA VAL A 148 15.50 5.03 23.27
C VAL A 148 15.27 4.60 24.72
N HIS A 149 14.54 5.42 25.48
CA HIS A 149 14.25 5.10 26.89
C HIS A 149 13.37 3.87 27.03
N ARG A 150 13.34 3.25 28.22
CA ARG A 150 12.56 2.03 28.46
C ARG A 150 11.06 2.31 28.24
N GLU A 151 10.50 1.68 27.21
CA GLU A 151 9.22 2.07 26.62
C GLU A 151 8.01 1.38 27.28
N GLN A 152 6.87 2.08 27.29
CA GLN A 152 5.58 1.53 27.71
C GLN A 152 4.87 0.84 26.52
N SER A 153 3.81 0.09 26.83
CA SER A 153 2.93 -0.53 25.82
C SER A 153 3.64 -1.56 24.91
N PHE A 154 3.35 -1.55 23.60
CA PHE A 154 3.80 -2.56 22.64
C PHE A 154 5.28 -2.46 22.26
N CYS A 155 5.88 -1.27 22.36
CA CYS A 155 7.24 -1.06 21.86
C CYS A 155 8.30 -1.85 22.65
N LYS A 156 8.02 -2.17 23.92
CA LYS A 156 8.86 -3.06 24.75
C LYS A 156 9.00 -4.49 24.21
N ASN A 157 8.14 -4.90 23.27
CA ASN A 157 8.14 -6.24 22.69
C ASN A 157 9.20 -6.42 21.59
N PHE A 158 9.81 -5.32 21.13
CA PHE A 158 10.85 -5.31 20.11
C PHE A 158 12.24 -5.48 20.73
N ASN A 159 13.14 -6.13 19.99
CA ASN A 159 14.53 -6.33 20.38
C ASN A 159 15.29 -5.01 20.16
N ILE A 160 15.23 -4.11 21.15
CA ILE A 160 15.96 -2.84 21.16
C ILE A 160 17.34 -3.05 21.79
N PRO A 161 18.45 -2.84 21.04
CA PRO A 161 19.81 -2.96 21.56
C PRO A 161 20.08 -2.06 22.78
N ARG A 162 20.93 -2.54 23.70
CA ARG A 162 21.20 -1.83 24.97
C ARG A 162 21.85 -0.47 24.72
N GLU A 163 22.74 -0.40 23.76
CA GLU A 163 23.44 0.80 23.30
C GLU A 163 22.46 1.89 22.85
N HIS A 164 21.34 1.56 22.22
CA HIS A 164 20.34 2.56 21.83
C HIS A 164 19.63 3.17 23.04
N ARG A 165 19.61 2.45 24.17
CA ARG A 165 19.08 2.95 25.45
C ARG A 165 20.10 3.80 26.21
N THR A 166 21.39 3.57 26.00
CA THR A 166 22.47 4.25 26.73
C THR A 166 23.12 5.36 25.92
N THR A 167 23.80 5.03 24.82
CA THR A 167 24.50 6.00 23.97
C THR A 167 23.58 6.66 22.95
N GLY A 168 22.49 5.99 22.59
CA GLY A 168 21.55 6.45 21.56
C GLY A 168 22.06 6.21 20.14
N VAL A 169 21.22 6.56 19.17
CA VAL A 169 21.47 6.39 17.73
C VAL A 169 21.84 7.75 17.12
N SER A 170 22.97 7.84 16.41
CA SER A 170 23.37 9.05 15.68
C SER A 170 22.82 9.05 14.26
N ASP A 171 22.88 10.23 13.62
CA ASP A 171 22.60 10.42 12.18
C ASP A 171 21.21 9.93 11.76
N ALA A 172 20.25 10.08 12.67
CA ALA A 172 18.86 9.67 12.49
C ALA A 172 17.91 10.81 12.85
N ASP A 173 16.85 10.94 12.07
CA ASP A 173 15.72 11.82 12.32
C ASP A 173 14.46 11.04 12.73
N MET A 174 14.46 9.74 12.43
CA MET A 174 13.49 8.75 12.87
C MET A 174 14.21 7.39 13.02
N VAL A 175 14.08 6.77 14.20
CA VAL A 175 14.57 5.42 14.49
C VAL A 175 13.40 4.45 14.44
N LEU A 176 13.50 3.39 13.63
CA LEU A 176 12.46 2.38 13.48
C LEU A 176 12.99 0.99 13.85
N TYR A 177 12.19 0.23 14.60
CA TYR A 177 12.42 -1.20 14.82
C TYR A 177 11.37 -2.01 14.06
N GLY A 178 11.84 -2.83 13.13
CA GLY A 178 11.01 -3.63 12.24
C GLY A 178 10.92 -5.08 12.66
N ALA A 179 9.72 -5.65 12.58
CA ALA A 179 9.41 -7.05 12.77
C ALA A 179 8.53 -7.61 11.64
N ALA A 180 8.43 -8.94 11.59
CA ALA A 180 7.57 -9.68 10.65
C ALA A 180 6.90 -10.89 11.32
N GLY A 181 6.30 -10.65 12.48
CA GLY A 181 5.50 -11.64 13.21
C GLY A 181 4.10 -11.83 12.61
N PRO A 182 3.47 -12.99 12.84
CA PRO A 182 2.17 -13.33 12.25
C PRO A 182 1.05 -12.41 12.74
N MET A 183 0.10 -12.13 11.85
CA MET A 183 -1.06 -11.31 12.17
C MET A 183 -2.37 -12.11 12.21
N GLY A 184 -2.37 -13.36 11.74
CA GLY A 184 -3.55 -14.22 11.66
C GLY A 184 -4.54 -13.81 10.55
N SER A 185 -4.22 -12.74 9.84
CA SER A 185 -4.91 -12.19 8.66
C SER A 185 -3.92 -11.31 7.89
N PRO A 186 -4.18 -10.95 6.63
CA PRO A 186 -3.38 -9.98 5.89
C PRO A 186 -3.44 -8.59 6.56
N ALA A 187 -2.57 -8.36 7.55
CA ALA A 187 -2.45 -7.09 8.26
C ALA A 187 -0.98 -6.73 8.51
N ALA A 188 -0.76 -5.45 8.78
CA ALA A 188 0.47 -4.87 9.26
C ALA A 188 0.09 -3.78 10.26
N TRP A 189 1.06 -3.30 11.04
CA TRP A 189 0.84 -2.18 11.94
C TRP A 189 2.14 -1.46 12.28
N ALA A 190 2.06 -0.18 12.61
CA ALA A 190 3.18 0.57 13.17
C ALA A 190 2.71 1.68 14.11
N VAL A 191 3.58 2.12 15.02
CA VAL A 191 3.26 3.17 16.00
C VAL A 191 4.48 4.00 16.39
N PRO A 192 4.28 5.28 16.79
CA PRO A 192 5.31 6.07 17.44
C PRO A 192 5.53 5.59 18.88
N CYS A 193 6.78 5.49 19.32
CA CYS A 193 7.15 5.03 20.66
C CYS A 193 7.76 6.12 21.53
N ALA A 194 8.45 7.09 20.93
CA ALA A 194 8.97 8.27 21.62
C ALA A 194 8.87 9.52 20.74
N LYS A 195 8.64 10.66 21.39
CA LYS A 195 8.56 11.98 20.75
C LYS A 195 9.54 12.98 21.39
N LEU A 196 9.95 13.99 20.64
CA LEU A 196 10.67 15.14 21.18
C LEU A 196 9.72 16.05 21.98
N ARG A 197 10.27 17.01 22.72
CA ARG A 197 9.50 18.03 23.47
C ARG A 197 8.52 18.82 22.61
N ASP A 198 8.87 19.08 21.35
CA ASP A 198 8.00 19.76 20.40
C ASP A 198 6.84 18.86 19.91
N GLY A 199 6.79 17.60 20.36
CA GLY A 199 5.81 16.58 20.04
C GLY A 199 6.17 15.68 18.84
N ARG A 200 7.30 15.90 18.16
CA ARG A 200 7.68 15.16 16.95
C ARG A 200 8.07 13.71 17.26
N PRO A 201 7.43 12.70 16.63
CA PRO A 201 7.89 11.32 16.72
C PRO A 201 9.30 11.15 16.18
N VAL A 202 10.16 10.46 16.94
CA VAL A 202 11.55 10.18 16.57
C VAL A 202 11.97 8.72 16.81
N VAL A 203 11.14 7.96 17.52
CA VAL A 203 11.28 6.50 17.64
C VAL A 203 9.93 5.88 17.33
N GLY A 204 9.92 4.80 16.56
CA GLY A 204 8.72 4.01 16.28
C GLY A 204 9.04 2.55 16.03
N VAL A 205 8.00 1.75 15.94
CA VAL A 205 8.08 0.32 15.62
C VAL A 205 7.09 -0.02 14.52
N PHE A 206 7.39 -1.05 13.74
CA PHE A 206 6.47 -1.61 12.76
C PHE A 206 6.55 -3.13 12.72
N ASN A 207 5.42 -3.78 12.43
CA ASN A 207 5.34 -5.20 12.17
C ASN A 207 4.60 -5.45 10.85
N ILE A 208 5.31 -5.96 9.84
CA ILE A 208 4.73 -6.31 8.55
C ILE A 208 4.42 -7.81 8.54
N GLY A 209 3.15 -8.17 8.70
CA GLY A 209 2.73 -9.57 8.72
C GLY A 209 3.11 -10.28 7.42
N PRO A 210 3.72 -11.48 7.45
CA PRO A 210 4.02 -12.22 6.22
C PRO A 210 2.79 -12.50 5.36
N GLU A 211 1.59 -12.43 5.91
CA GLU A 211 0.31 -12.57 5.22
C GLU A 211 0.00 -11.44 4.22
N VAL A 212 0.62 -10.25 4.35
CA VAL A 212 0.43 -9.13 3.39
C VAL A 212 1.47 -9.08 2.28
N LEU A 213 2.51 -9.91 2.36
CA LEU A 213 3.65 -9.90 1.45
C LEU A 213 3.31 -10.64 0.15
N THR A 214 2.65 -9.95 -0.77
CA THR A 214 2.15 -10.51 -2.04
C THR A 214 3.01 -10.12 -3.24
N SER A 215 3.20 -8.82 -3.46
CA SER A 215 4.02 -8.25 -4.53
C SER A 215 4.84 -7.07 -4.02
N HIS A 216 5.87 -6.67 -4.77
CA HIS A 216 6.74 -5.57 -4.37
C HIS A 216 5.97 -4.26 -4.16
N ASP A 217 5.23 -3.79 -5.16
CA ASP A 217 4.48 -2.53 -5.07
C ASP A 217 3.43 -2.57 -3.95
N SER A 218 2.63 -3.64 -3.88
CA SER A 218 1.62 -3.78 -2.83
C SER A 218 2.23 -3.76 -1.43
N SER A 219 3.30 -4.53 -1.21
CA SER A 219 3.97 -4.63 0.09
C SER A 219 4.66 -3.33 0.47
N MET A 220 5.29 -2.65 -0.49
CA MET A 220 5.91 -1.33 -0.31
C MET A 220 4.87 -0.29 0.11
N ARG A 221 3.70 -0.23 -0.54
CA ARG A 221 2.64 0.73 -0.19
C ARG A 221 2.03 0.47 1.18
N VAL A 222 1.80 -0.79 1.55
CA VAL A 222 1.37 -1.15 2.91
C VAL A 222 2.44 -0.75 3.92
N THR A 223 3.72 -1.03 3.63
CA THR A 223 4.82 -0.66 4.54
C THR A 223 4.95 0.86 4.70
N ALA A 224 4.79 1.63 3.63
CA ALA A 224 4.81 3.10 3.68
C ALA A 224 3.59 3.66 4.45
N HIS A 225 2.40 3.07 4.27
CA HIS A 225 1.22 3.40 5.07
C HIS A 225 1.50 3.24 6.57
N GLU A 226 2.06 2.10 6.97
CA GLU A 226 2.37 1.87 8.39
C GLU A 226 3.46 2.83 8.88
N ILE A 227 4.53 3.04 8.12
CA ILE A 227 5.58 3.99 8.52
C ILE A 227 5.01 5.42 8.66
N ALA A 228 4.02 5.82 7.85
CA ALA A 228 3.34 7.10 8.02
C ALA A 228 2.69 7.25 9.41
N HIS A 229 2.10 6.17 9.94
CA HIS A 229 1.59 6.15 11.31
C HIS A 229 2.70 6.34 12.35
N ALA A 230 3.84 5.65 12.19
CA ALA A 230 5.00 5.84 13.07
C ALA A 230 5.58 7.27 13.00
N LEU A 231 5.46 7.94 11.85
CA LEU A 231 5.82 9.35 11.66
C LEU A 231 4.78 10.33 12.24
N GLY A 232 3.67 9.84 12.77
CA GLY A 232 2.69 10.64 13.49
C GLY A 232 1.40 10.94 12.74
N PHE A 233 1.16 10.30 11.58
CA PHE A 233 -0.17 10.33 10.96
C PHE A 233 -1.16 9.61 11.89
N GLY A 234 -1.92 10.35 12.67
CA GLY A 234 -2.81 9.75 13.67
C GLY A 234 -3.68 10.78 14.38
N PHE A 235 -4.89 10.38 14.75
CA PHE A 235 -5.88 11.30 15.33
C PHE A 235 -5.37 12.05 16.58
N ASP A 236 -4.62 11.38 17.46
CA ASP A 236 -4.13 11.99 18.69
C ASP A 236 -3.19 13.17 18.42
N ILE A 237 -2.25 13.02 17.48
CA ILE A 237 -1.36 14.10 17.06
C ILE A 237 -2.14 15.20 16.35
N MET A 238 -3.06 14.84 15.44
CA MET A 238 -3.90 15.83 14.74
C MET A 238 -4.72 16.67 15.74
N ASN A 239 -5.24 16.03 16.79
CA ASN A 239 -6.02 16.69 17.83
C ASN A 239 -5.16 17.53 18.77
N GLU A 240 -4.01 17.02 19.23
CA GLU A 240 -3.01 17.76 20.03
C GLU A 240 -2.57 19.04 19.31
N ARG A 241 -2.38 18.95 17.99
CA ARG A 241 -2.02 20.07 17.09
C ARG A 241 -3.19 20.95 16.67
N LYS A 242 -4.42 20.65 17.11
CA LYS A 242 -5.66 21.39 16.76
C LYS A 242 -5.96 21.45 15.25
N LEU A 243 -5.53 20.44 14.49
CA LEU A 243 -5.70 20.36 13.03
C LEU A 243 -7.09 19.82 12.63
N VAL A 244 -7.80 19.20 13.56
CA VAL A 244 -9.10 18.55 13.30
C VAL A 244 -10.26 19.32 13.92
N ALA A 245 -11.46 19.11 13.36
CA ALA A 245 -12.72 19.57 13.91
C ALA A 245 -13.82 18.53 13.69
N SER A 246 -14.77 18.45 14.61
CA SER A 246 -15.98 17.66 14.42
C SER A 246 -17.03 18.48 13.67
N LYS A 247 -17.66 17.88 12.66
CA LYS A 247 -18.75 18.45 11.88
C LYS A 247 -19.94 17.50 11.87
N SER A 248 -21.15 18.05 11.90
CA SER A 248 -22.40 17.30 11.79
C SER A 248 -23.15 17.72 10.53
N GLY A 249 -24.03 16.85 10.02
CA GLY A 249 -24.81 17.09 8.81
C GLY A 249 -24.08 16.79 7.50
N ILE A 250 -22.87 16.24 7.54
CA ILE A 250 -22.13 15.87 6.32
C ILE A 250 -22.87 14.72 5.64
N ARG A 251 -23.57 14.98 4.53
CA ARG A 251 -24.40 13.98 3.82
C ARG A 251 -25.39 13.25 4.73
N GLY A 252 -25.99 13.96 5.69
CA GLY A 252 -26.89 13.38 6.67
C GLY A 252 -26.20 12.53 7.76
N LYS A 253 -24.86 12.51 7.80
CA LYS A 253 -24.07 11.92 8.88
C LYS A 253 -23.71 12.95 9.96
N GLY A 254 -23.33 12.47 11.12
CA GLY A 254 -22.66 13.27 12.14
C GLY A 254 -22.68 12.58 13.51
N PRO A 255 -21.66 12.82 14.36
CA PRO A 255 -20.48 13.65 14.10
C PRO A 255 -19.42 12.93 13.25
N VAL A 256 -18.87 13.62 12.25
CA VAL A 256 -17.72 13.20 11.43
C VAL A 256 -16.54 14.12 11.74
N TRP A 257 -15.32 13.57 11.75
CA TRP A 257 -14.11 14.37 11.96
C TRP A 257 -13.52 14.79 10.62
N VAL A 258 -13.09 16.05 10.53
CA VAL A 258 -12.40 16.57 9.36
C VAL A 258 -11.07 17.20 9.76
N VAL A 259 -10.07 17.11 8.89
CA VAL A 259 -8.85 17.90 8.98
C VAL A 259 -9.12 19.26 8.35
N LYS A 260 -9.01 20.32 9.14
CA LYS A 260 -9.33 21.72 8.78
C LYS A 260 -8.09 22.61 8.65
N SER A 261 -6.91 22.01 8.61
CA SER A 261 -5.64 22.73 8.57
C SER A 261 -5.41 23.40 7.21
N GLN A 262 -4.64 24.49 7.22
CA GLN A 262 -4.55 25.43 6.10
C GLN A 262 -4.05 24.78 4.81
N THR A 263 -2.98 23.99 4.89
CA THR A 263 -2.36 23.36 3.72
C THR A 263 -3.22 22.24 3.18
N VAL A 264 -3.78 21.40 4.06
CA VAL A 264 -4.71 20.33 3.69
C VAL A 264 -5.95 20.89 2.98
N VAL A 265 -6.57 21.94 3.51
CA VAL A 265 -7.74 22.57 2.89
C VAL A 265 -7.36 23.15 1.53
N LYS A 266 -6.26 23.91 1.43
CA LYS A 266 -5.81 24.50 0.17
C LYS A 266 -5.53 23.43 -0.89
N LYS A 267 -4.81 22.36 -0.52
CA LYS A 267 -4.50 21.26 -1.44
C LYS A 267 -5.73 20.46 -1.84
N ALA A 268 -6.72 20.33 -0.96
CA ALA A 268 -7.99 19.73 -1.30
C ALA A 268 -8.83 20.61 -2.25
N GLN A 269 -8.83 21.94 -2.07
CA GLN A 269 -9.47 22.87 -3.01
C GLN A 269 -8.91 22.69 -4.43
N GLU A 270 -7.57 22.69 -4.54
CA GLU A 270 -6.86 22.46 -5.80
C GLU A 270 -7.15 21.07 -6.38
N PHE A 271 -7.07 20.01 -5.57
CA PHE A 271 -7.21 18.62 -6.01
C PHE A 271 -8.63 18.29 -6.47
N TYR A 272 -9.63 18.60 -5.65
CA TYR A 272 -11.03 18.29 -5.97
C TYR A 272 -11.65 19.33 -6.93
N GLY A 273 -11.08 20.53 -7.04
CA GLY A 273 -11.71 21.65 -7.76
C GLY A 273 -12.93 22.22 -7.01
N CYS A 274 -12.86 22.25 -5.68
CA CYS A 274 -13.95 22.73 -4.82
C CYS A 274 -13.45 23.83 -3.88
N ASN A 275 -13.72 25.09 -4.19
CA ASN A 275 -13.29 26.22 -3.36
C ASN A 275 -13.99 26.26 -1.99
N ASP A 276 -15.19 25.69 -1.87
CA ASP A 276 -16.01 25.73 -0.65
C ASP A 276 -15.63 24.63 0.37
N ILE A 277 -14.68 23.74 0.05
CA ILE A 277 -14.23 22.74 1.01
C ILE A 277 -13.53 23.43 2.18
N THR A 278 -13.99 23.12 3.39
CA THR A 278 -13.46 23.70 4.65
C THR A 278 -12.82 22.65 5.55
N GLY A 279 -12.57 21.46 5.02
CA GLY A 279 -11.89 20.37 5.69
C GLY A 279 -12.05 19.06 4.94
N VAL A 280 -11.05 18.18 5.04
CA VAL A 280 -11.03 16.86 4.41
C VAL A 280 -11.47 15.82 5.43
N GLU A 281 -12.41 14.97 5.06
CA GLU A 281 -13.01 13.97 5.95
C GLU A 281 -12.00 12.90 6.36
N LEU A 282 -12.04 12.53 7.64
CA LEU A 282 -11.38 11.35 8.18
C LEU A 282 -12.40 10.21 8.26
N GLU A 283 -11.91 9.00 8.07
CA GLU A 283 -12.70 7.78 8.05
C GLU A 283 -13.63 7.66 9.27
N ASP A 284 -14.92 7.45 9.03
CA ASP A 284 -15.95 7.26 10.06
C ASP A 284 -16.54 5.85 10.12
N GLU A 285 -16.25 4.98 9.17
CA GLU A 285 -16.65 3.58 9.14
C GLU A 285 -15.55 2.62 9.64
N GLY A 286 -15.90 1.33 9.77
CA GLY A 286 -14.98 0.28 10.20
C GLY A 286 -14.88 0.14 11.71
N GLY A 287 -13.67 -0.16 12.19
CA GLY A 287 -13.42 -0.40 13.62
C GLY A 287 -12.72 0.78 14.30
N ARG A 288 -12.57 0.69 15.63
CA ARG A 288 -11.72 1.61 16.41
C ARG A 288 -10.30 1.78 15.86
N GLY A 289 -9.80 0.79 15.13
CA GLY A 289 -8.50 0.81 14.47
C GLY A 289 -8.43 1.69 13.23
N THR A 290 -9.55 1.86 12.56
CA THR A 290 -9.63 2.51 11.25
C THR A 290 -10.15 3.94 11.39
N VAL A 291 -11.20 4.12 12.20
CA VAL A 291 -11.88 5.40 12.39
C VAL A 291 -10.90 6.50 12.85
N ARG A 292 -10.98 7.68 12.23
CA ARG A 292 -10.22 8.92 12.50
C ARG A 292 -8.72 8.93 12.20
N SER A 293 -8.11 7.80 11.94
CA SER A 293 -6.67 7.73 11.67
C SER A 293 -6.35 7.57 10.18
N HIS A 294 -7.36 7.65 9.33
CA HIS A 294 -7.26 7.47 7.89
C HIS A 294 -8.08 8.54 7.18
N TRP A 295 -7.74 8.85 5.93
CA TRP A 295 -8.63 9.61 5.07
C TRP A 295 -9.89 8.82 4.79
N GLU A 296 -11.01 9.53 4.69
CA GLU A 296 -12.29 8.97 4.31
C GLU A 296 -12.18 8.30 2.93
N ARG A 297 -12.24 6.97 2.91
CA ARG A 297 -11.99 6.21 1.68
C ARG A 297 -13.06 6.50 0.63
N ARG A 298 -14.27 6.95 1.01
CA ARG A 298 -15.27 7.49 0.07
C ARG A 298 -14.69 8.58 -0.82
N ILE A 299 -13.83 9.49 -0.35
CA ILE A 299 -13.33 10.62 -1.16
C ILE A 299 -11.88 10.44 -1.64
N ALA A 300 -11.19 9.41 -1.15
CA ALA A 300 -9.76 9.22 -1.32
C ALA A 300 -9.40 7.72 -1.44
N MET A 301 -10.16 6.96 -2.26
CA MET A 301 -10.06 5.50 -2.32
C MET A 301 -8.66 4.98 -2.69
N GLU A 302 -7.94 5.72 -3.53
CA GLU A 302 -6.59 5.37 -3.99
C GLU A 302 -5.49 5.88 -3.05
N GLU A 303 -5.81 6.67 -2.03
CA GLU A 303 -4.84 7.35 -1.17
C GLU A 303 -4.08 6.38 -0.25
N MET A 304 -2.80 6.66 0.00
CA MET A 304 -1.93 5.86 0.87
C MET A 304 -2.55 5.60 2.24
N MET A 305 -3.10 6.62 2.88
CA MET A 305 -3.70 6.62 4.20
C MET A 305 -5.21 6.39 4.17
N ALA A 306 -5.76 5.78 3.12
CA ALA A 306 -7.10 5.19 3.20
C ALA A 306 -7.08 3.96 4.11
N GLY A 307 -8.15 3.71 4.86
CA GLY A 307 -8.19 2.64 5.87
C GLY A 307 -8.16 1.20 5.31
N ILE A 308 -8.31 1.04 4.00
CA ILE A 308 -8.22 -0.22 3.27
C ILE A 308 -7.40 -0.01 2.00
N LYS A 309 -6.34 -0.81 1.82
CA LYS A 309 -5.55 -0.80 0.57
C LYS A 309 -6.30 -1.53 -0.55
N GLY A 310 -6.72 -0.79 -1.58
CA GLY A 310 -7.20 -1.37 -2.84
C GLY A 310 -6.07 -2.05 -3.65
N SER A 311 -6.37 -2.61 -4.82
CA SER A 311 -5.34 -3.28 -5.64
C SER A 311 -4.22 -2.35 -6.11
N ASP A 312 -4.59 -1.17 -6.62
CA ASP A 312 -3.65 -0.16 -7.15
C ASP A 312 -3.80 1.20 -6.45
N GLY A 313 -4.43 1.17 -5.26
CA GLY A 313 -4.39 2.25 -4.30
C GLY A 313 -3.08 2.28 -3.52
N GLY A 314 -3.00 3.12 -2.51
CA GLY A 314 -1.78 3.31 -1.74
C GLY A 314 -0.93 4.48 -2.25
N ARG A 315 -1.57 5.45 -2.93
CA ARG A 315 -0.91 6.59 -3.58
C ARG A 315 -0.54 7.67 -2.59
N TYR A 316 0.73 8.05 -2.55
CA TYR A 316 1.22 9.10 -1.67
C TYR A 316 0.85 10.48 -2.23
N SER A 317 -0.39 10.87 -1.98
CA SER A 317 -1.02 12.03 -2.61
C SER A 317 -0.66 13.35 -1.93
N VAL A 318 -1.12 14.44 -2.55
CA VAL A 318 -1.09 15.79 -1.99
C VAL A 318 -1.75 15.89 -0.60
N LEU A 319 -2.74 15.04 -0.28
CA LEU A 319 -3.48 15.11 0.98
C LEU A 319 -2.60 14.69 2.16
N THR A 320 -1.97 13.51 2.06
CA THR A 320 -1.07 13.03 3.12
C THR A 320 0.17 13.91 3.26
N MET A 321 0.74 14.37 2.15
CA MET A 321 1.85 15.34 2.19
C MET A 321 1.46 16.64 2.89
N ALA A 322 0.28 17.19 2.58
CA ALA A 322 -0.22 18.41 3.22
C ALA A 322 -0.45 18.23 4.72
N LEU A 323 -0.97 17.08 5.15
CA LEU A 323 -1.15 16.83 6.57
C LEU A 323 0.19 16.72 7.31
N PHE A 324 1.19 16.05 6.72
CA PHE A 324 2.54 16.03 7.30
C PHE A 324 3.15 17.43 7.44
N GLU A 325 2.94 18.31 6.46
CA GLU A 325 3.38 19.71 6.56
C GLU A 325 2.62 20.47 7.67
N ASP A 326 1.30 20.31 7.76
CA ASP A 326 0.46 20.98 8.75
C ASP A 326 0.68 20.47 10.20
N MET A 327 1.25 19.27 10.39
CA MET A 327 1.73 18.81 11.71
C MET A 327 2.89 19.70 12.24
N GLY A 328 3.58 20.43 11.37
CA GLY A 328 4.70 21.30 11.72
C GLY A 328 6.02 20.59 11.98
N PHE A 329 6.06 19.25 11.88
CA PHE A 329 7.28 18.46 12.01
C PHE A 329 8.08 18.37 10.72
N TYR A 330 7.37 18.37 9.60
CA TYR A 330 7.91 18.09 8.28
C TYR A 330 7.60 19.25 7.34
N LYS A 331 8.34 19.32 6.23
CA LYS A 331 8.00 20.15 5.09
C LYS A 331 7.83 19.27 3.87
N ALA A 332 6.72 19.40 3.17
CA ALA A 332 6.45 18.62 1.97
C ALA A 332 7.29 19.14 0.80
N ARG A 333 7.86 18.22 0.03
CA ARG A 333 8.51 18.52 -1.25
C ARG A 333 7.47 18.47 -2.35
N TRP A 334 6.76 19.58 -2.54
CA TRP A 334 5.75 19.70 -3.60
C TRP A 334 6.32 19.39 -5.00
N GLY A 335 5.50 18.79 -5.85
CA GLY A 335 5.88 18.23 -7.15
C GLY A 335 6.33 16.76 -7.09
N THR A 336 6.34 16.14 -5.91
CA THR A 336 6.66 14.71 -5.73
C THR A 336 5.45 13.86 -5.32
N GLU A 337 4.28 14.49 -5.13
CA GLU A 337 3.00 13.82 -4.95
C GLU A 337 2.73 12.79 -6.05
N GLU A 338 2.20 11.63 -5.67
CA GLU A 338 1.59 10.73 -6.64
C GLU A 338 0.22 11.26 -7.03
N ASP A 339 -0.07 11.22 -8.34
CA ASP A 339 -1.39 11.63 -8.83
C ASP A 339 -2.45 10.60 -8.45
N MET A 340 -3.60 11.06 -7.98
CA MET A 340 -4.76 10.24 -7.65
C MET A 340 -5.90 10.58 -8.62
N HIS A 341 -6.43 9.59 -9.33
CA HIS A 341 -7.54 9.81 -10.27
C HIS A 341 -8.87 9.96 -9.50
N PHE A 342 -9.01 9.19 -8.43
CA PHE A 342 -10.20 9.20 -7.60
C PHE A 342 -10.43 10.55 -6.92
N GLY A 343 -11.54 11.23 -7.29
CA GLY A 343 -11.90 12.54 -6.74
C GLY A 343 -11.34 13.76 -7.49
N LYS A 344 -10.29 13.62 -8.29
CA LYS A 344 -9.61 14.75 -8.92
C LYS A 344 -10.51 15.56 -9.85
N GLY A 345 -10.60 16.87 -9.63
CA GLY A 345 -11.33 17.83 -10.46
C GLY A 345 -12.85 17.60 -10.53
N ARG A 346 -13.44 16.88 -9.57
CA ARG A 346 -14.87 16.51 -9.58
C ARG A 346 -15.81 17.52 -8.91
N GLY A 347 -15.26 18.62 -8.40
CA GLY A 347 -16.03 19.72 -7.80
C GLY A 347 -16.64 19.39 -6.45
N CYS A 348 -17.36 20.36 -5.90
CA CYS A 348 -17.98 20.25 -4.57
C CYS A 348 -19.05 19.17 -4.50
N ASP A 349 -19.73 18.86 -5.61
CA ASP A 349 -20.76 17.82 -5.66
C ASP A 349 -20.21 16.43 -5.31
N PHE A 350 -18.96 16.15 -5.64
CA PHE A 350 -18.31 14.90 -5.28
C PHE A 350 -18.19 14.74 -3.75
N LEU A 351 -18.01 15.84 -3.03
CA LEU A 351 -17.80 15.86 -1.58
C LEU A 351 -19.13 15.97 -0.83
N GLN A 352 -19.98 16.92 -1.23
CA GLN A 352 -21.13 17.38 -0.46
C GLN A 352 -22.40 16.55 -0.66
N HIS A 353 -22.58 15.92 -1.83
CA HIS A 353 -23.83 15.24 -2.18
C HIS A 353 -23.71 13.71 -2.14
N THR A 354 -24.84 13.03 -1.90
CA THR A 354 -24.94 11.57 -2.09
C THR A 354 -24.84 11.29 -3.58
N ARG A 355 -23.77 10.60 -3.99
CA ARG A 355 -23.36 10.52 -5.40
C ARG A 355 -24.26 9.68 -6.29
N ILE A 356 -25.18 8.96 -5.66
CA ILE A 356 -26.16 8.12 -6.32
C ILE A 356 -27.53 8.53 -5.81
N GLU A 357 -28.35 9.05 -6.71
CA GLU A 357 -29.73 9.41 -6.45
C GLU A 357 -30.63 8.47 -7.23
N SER A 358 -31.50 7.75 -6.51
CA SER A 358 -32.44 6.79 -7.10
C SER A 358 -31.78 5.78 -8.05
N GLY A 359 -30.59 5.29 -7.69
CA GLY A 359 -29.83 4.33 -8.49
C GLY A 359 -29.10 4.91 -9.71
N LYS A 360 -28.99 6.24 -9.85
CA LYS A 360 -28.21 6.89 -10.90
C LYS A 360 -27.01 7.62 -10.29
N SER A 361 -25.82 7.29 -10.77
CA SER A 361 -24.57 7.93 -10.31
C SER A 361 -24.29 9.20 -11.09
N ASN A 362 -23.93 10.28 -10.38
CA ASN A 362 -23.38 11.50 -10.99
C ASN A 362 -21.91 11.33 -11.40
N PHE A 363 -21.25 10.27 -10.94
CA PHE A 363 -19.85 9.96 -11.21
C PHE A 363 -19.71 8.48 -11.65
N PRO A 364 -20.26 8.10 -12.81
CA PRO A 364 -20.38 6.70 -13.25
C PRO A 364 -19.05 6.01 -13.54
N ASP A 365 -17.96 6.77 -13.66
CA ASP A 365 -16.60 6.28 -13.85
C ASP A 365 -15.94 5.79 -12.57
N VAL A 366 -16.43 6.20 -11.39
CA VAL A 366 -15.94 5.75 -10.07
C VAL A 366 -16.99 5.01 -9.25
N PHE A 367 -18.27 5.38 -9.38
CA PHE A 367 -19.38 4.68 -8.71
C PHE A 367 -20.33 4.08 -9.73
N CYS A 368 -20.33 2.76 -9.78
CA CYS A 368 -21.22 2.00 -10.62
C CYS A 368 -22.58 1.81 -9.92
N THR A 369 -23.64 1.64 -10.69
CA THR A 369 -25.01 1.48 -10.17
C THR A 369 -25.76 0.31 -10.81
N SER A 370 -25.17 -0.28 -11.84
CA SER A 370 -25.71 -1.44 -12.55
C SER A 370 -24.78 -2.62 -12.33
N ALA A 371 -25.37 -3.80 -12.11
CA ALA A 371 -24.59 -5.02 -12.02
C ALA A 371 -23.83 -5.24 -13.34
N THR A 372 -22.57 -5.63 -13.25
CA THR A 372 -21.80 -6.09 -14.41
C THR A 372 -22.46 -7.35 -14.96
N LYS A 373 -22.58 -7.47 -16.28
CA LYS A 373 -23.20 -8.67 -16.86
C LYS A 373 -22.33 -9.89 -16.58
N LYS A 374 -22.96 -11.05 -16.40
CA LYS A 374 -22.26 -12.30 -16.16
C LYS A 374 -21.28 -12.58 -17.31
N GLY A 375 -20.01 -12.80 -16.96
CA GLY A 375 -18.92 -13.05 -17.91
C GLY A 375 -18.26 -11.79 -18.50
N GLU A 376 -18.75 -10.60 -18.19
CA GLU A 376 -18.06 -9.34 -18.52
C GLU A 376 -17.15 -8.93 -17.34
N ASN A 377 -15.94 -8.50 -17.67
CA ASN A 377 -15.00 -7.89 -16.74
C ASN A 377 -14.79 -6.43 -17.15
N VAL A 378 -14.83 -5.50 -16.19
CA VAL A 378 -14.76 -4.05 -16.48
C VAL A 378 -13.63 -3.40 -15.68
N CYS A 379 -13.08 -2.29 -16.19
CA CYS A 379 -11.98 -1.61 -15.53
C CYS A 379 -12.38 -1.03 -14.17
N THR A 380 -11.48 -1.24 -13.21
CA THR A 380 -11.40 -0.47 -11.97
C THR A 380 -11.14 1.02 -12.27
N ALA A 381 -11.53 1.89 -11.33
CA ALA A 381 -11.46 3.34 -11.50
C ALA A 381 -10.02 3.86 -11.71
N ASP A 382 -9.06 3.25 -11.03
CA ASP A 382 -7.63 3.52 -11.11
C ASP A 382 -6.95 2.91 -12.34
N ARG A 383 -7.73 2.20 -13.19
CA ARG A 383 -7.24 1.48 -14.38
C ARG A 383 -6.21 0.40 -14.03
N GLY A 384 -6.16 -0.04 -12.79
CA GLY A 384 -5.16 -0.98 -12.30
C GLY A 384 -5.45 -2.44 -12.62
N GLY A 385 -6.73 -2.77 -12.84
CA GLY A 385 -7.13 -4.09 -13.30
C GLY A 385 -8.60 -4.26 -13.61
N LEU A 386 -9.02 -5.51 -13.80
CA LEU A 386 -10.38 -5.88 -14.15
C LEU A 386 -11.20 -6.29 -12.93
N GLY A 387 -12.47 -5.95 -12.92
CA GLY A 387 -13.36 -6.24 -11.80
C GLY A 387 -14.82 -6.29 -12.21
N SER A 388 -15.69 -6.23 -11.21
CA SER A 388 -17.13 -6.14 -11.40
C SER A 388 -17.75 -5.12 -10.45
N CYS A 389 -18.92 -4.59 -10.81
CA CYS A 389 -19.65 -3.67 -9.96
C CYS A 389 -20.17 -4.38 -8.71
N ALA A 390 -19.59 -4.06 -7.56
CA ALA A 390 -19.91 -4.67 -6.29
C ALA A 390 -21.21 -4.09 -5.72
N ILE A 391 -22.33 -4.78 -5.97
CA ILE A 391 -23.65 -4.44 -5.43
C ILE A 391 -24.20 -5.65 -4.67
N TYR A 392 -24.58 -5.44 -3.42
CA TYR A 392 -25.08 -6.47 -2.52
C TYR A 392 -26.54 -6.21 -2.12
N LEU A 393 -27.24 -7.31 -1.80
CA LEU A 393 -28.51 -7.29 -1.09
C LEU A 393 -28.27 -7.77 0.34
N TYR A 394 -28.41 -6.85 1.29
CA TYR A 394 -28.24 -7.12 2.71
C TYR A 394 -29.51 -7.75 3.30
N ARG A 395 -29.34 -8.56 4.35
CA ARG A 395 -30.47 -9.17 5.09
C ARG A 395 -31.26 -8.13 5.87
N THR A 396 -30.61 -7.06 6.30
CA THR A 396 -31.21 -5.94 7.02
C THR A 396 -31.16 -4.66 6.17
N PRO A 397 -32.08 -3.70 6.40
CA PRO A 397 -31.99 -2.39 5.76
C PRO A 397 -30.64 -1.72 6.03
N ILE A 398 -30.07 -1.09 5.01
CA ILE A 398 -28.89 -0.24 5.15
C ILE A 398 -29.30 1.05 5.89
N PRO A 399 -28.41 1.70 6.68
CA PRO A 399 -28.68 2.99 7.29
C PRO A 399 -29.22 4.02 6.28
N GLN A 400 -30.16 4.86 6.71
CA GLN A 400 -30.94 5.73 5.82
C GLN A 400 -30.06 6.64 4.95
N GLN A 401 -28.99 7.20 5.52
CA GLN A 401 -28.04 8.09 4.85
C GLN A 401 -27.24 7.41 3.72
N TYR A 402 -27.24 6.08 3.65
CA TYR A 402 -26.52 5.29 2.64
C TYR A 402 -27.45 4.56 1.66
N ARG A 403 -28.76 4.85 1.69
CA ARG A 403 -29.74 4.23 0.80
C ARG A 403 -29.73 4.91 -0.57
N TYR A 404 -28.90 4.39 -1.46
CA TYR A 404 -28.75 4.92 -2.82
C TYR A 404 -29.74 4.36 -3.85
N PHE A 405 -30.41 3.26 -3.51
CA PHE A 405 -31.32 2.54 -4.40
C PHE A 405 -32.74 2.56 -3.83
N SER A 406 -33.73 2.33 -4.70
CA SER A 406 -35.14 2.19 -4.29
C SER A 406 -35.36 1.08 -3.27
N ARG A 407 -34.58 0.00 -3.35
CA ARG A 407 -34.56 -1.08 -2.35
C ARG A 407 -33.67 -0.66 -1.16
N VAL A 408 -34.26 -0.56 0.02
CA VAL A 408 -33.61 -0.08 1.27
C VAL A 408 -32.44 -0.95 1.77
N ASN A 409 -32.34 -2.18 1.29
CA ASN A 409 -31.29 -3.15 1.64
C ASN A 409 -30.31 -3.40 0.49
N LYS A 410 -30.34 -2.59 -0.57
CA LYS A 410 -29.43 -2.69 -1.72
C LYS A 410 -28.37 -1.58 -1.63
N GLY A 411 -27.11 -1.93 -1.77
CA GLY A 411 -25.99 -0.98 -1.71
C GLY A 411 -24.67 -1.62 -2.13
N GLY A 412 -23.60 -0.84 -2.07
CA GLY A 412 -22.22 -1.32 -2.21
C GLY A 412 -21.76 -2.11 -0.98
N PRO A 413 -20.53 -2.65 -1.00
CA PRO A 413 -19.95 -3.38 0.13
C PRO A 413 -19.70 -2.46 1.34
N ASN A 414 -19.74 -3.04 2.54
CA ASN A 414 -19.33 -2.38 3.79
C ASN A 414 -17.78 -2.34 3.90
N GLU A 415 -17.18 -1.56 3.02
CA GLU A 415 -15.74 -1.44 2.82
C GLU A 415 -15.30 0.03 2.87
N LEU A 416 -15.84 0.83 3.79
CA LEU A 416 -15.44 2.23 4.01
C LEU A 416 -15.70 3.12 2.79
N LEU A 417 -16.89 2.99 2.20
CA LEU A 417 -17.27 3.79 1.03
C LEU A 417 -18.67 4.33 1.20
N ASP A 418 -19.17 4.39 2.43
CA ASP A 418 -20.55 4.75 2.73
C ASP A 418 -21.55 3.85 1.99
N PHE A 419 -21.23 2.58 1.77
CA PHE A 419 -21.98 1.66 0.90
C PHE A 419 -22.11 2.14 -0.56
N CYS A 420 -21.24 3.03 -1.05
CA CYS A 420 -21.22 3.39 -2.47
C CYS A 420 -20.71 2.17 -3.27
N PRO A 421 -21.47 1.66 -4.24
CA PRO A 421 -20.98 0.62 -5.14
C PRO A 421 -19.89 1.17 -6.05
N TYR A 422 -18.88 0.34 -6.29
CA TYR A 422 -17.73 0.65 -7.14
C TYR A 422 -17.31 -0.62 -7.89
N ILE A 423 -16.45 -0.48 -8.89
CA ILE A 423 -15.86 -1.65 -9.56
C ILE A 423 -14.82 -2.25 -8.63
N ARG A 424 -15.14 -3.40 -8.03
CA ARG A 424 -14.24 -4.15 -7.17
C ARG A 424 -13.37 -5.07 -8.04
N LEU A 425 -12.05 -4.93 -7.92
CA LEU A 425 -11.09 -5.82 -8.58
C LEU A 425 -11.31 -7.28 -8.13
N PHE A 426 -11.17 -8.24 -9.05
CA PHE A 426 -10.98 -9.63 -8.65
C PHE A 426 -9.52 -9.88 -8.22
N SER A 427 -9.32 -10.84 -7.32
CA SER A 427 -8.01 -11.08 -6.69
C SER A 427 -6.91 -11.51 -7.67
N ASN A 428 -7.27 -12.06 -8.82
CA ASN A 428 -6.35 -12.58 -9.83
C ASN A 428 -6.39 -11.80 -11.15
N THR A 429 -6.94 -10.57 -11.16
CA THR A 429 -7.15 -9.80 -12.38
C THR A 429 -6.50 -8.40 -12.38
N GLY A 430 -5.43 -8.22 -11.61
CA GLY A 430 -4.57 -7.04 -11.72
C GLY A 430 -3.84 -7.00 -13.05
N CYS A 431 -3.70 -5.82 -13.67
CA CYS A 431 -2.97 -5.71 -14.95
C CYS A 431 -1.47 -5.96 -14.78
N THR A 432 -0.91 -5.76 -13.59
CA THR A 432 0.52 -5.89 -13.32
C THR A 432 0.96 -7.29 -12.88
N ASP A 433 0.07 -8.02 -12.22
CA ASP A 433 0.37 -9.26 -11.51
C ASP A 433 -0.76 -10.31 -11.57
N GLY A 434 -1.80 -10.06 -12.36
CA GLY A 434 -2.93 -10.98 -12.54
C GLY A 434 -2.54 -12.26 -13.30
N HIS A 435 -3.45 -13.23 -13.26
CA HIS A 435 -3.27 -14.50 -13.96
C HIS A 435 -3.77 -14.40 -15.41
N PRO A 436 -2.94 -14.68 -16.43
CA PRO A 436 -3.33 -14.57 -17.85
C PRO A 436 -4.59 -15.37 -18.21
N HIS A 437 -4.75 -16.57 -17.64
CA HIS A 437 -5.93 -17.42 -17.87
C HIS A 437 -7.23 -16.89 -17.24
N ALA A 438 -7.15 -15.93 -16.31
CA ALA A 438 -8.31 -15.25 -15.76
C ALA A 438 -8.72 -14.01 -16.58
N MET A 439 -7.86 -13.56 -17.50
CA MET A 439 -7.98 -12.29 -18.21
C MET A 439 -7.68 -12.43 -19.71
N TRP A 440 -8.39 -13.33 -20.39
CA TRP A 440 -8.23 -13.54 -21.84
C TRP A 440 -8.22 -12.23 -22.62
N GLY A 441 -7.26 -12.08 -23.54
CA GLY A 441 -7.09 -10.85 -24.34
C GLY A 441 -6.32 -9.73 -23.63
N SER A 442 -5.88 -9.94 -22.39
CA SER A 442 -5.11 -8.95 -21.64
C SER A 442 -3.61 -9.22 -21.69
N ARG A 443 -2.81 -8.16 -21.88
CA ARG A 443 -1.35 -8.20 -21.70
C ARG A 443 -1.01 -7.84 -20.27
N ILE A 444 -0.40 -8.77 -19.54
CA ILE A 444 -0.01 -8.58 -18.12
C ILE A 444 1.45 -8.18 -18.03
N GLY A 445 1.76 -7.17 -17.22
CA GLY A 445 3.11 -6.66 -17.05
C GLY A 445 3.19 -5.40 -16.19
N PRO A 446 4.38 -5.00 -15.73
CA PRO A 446 4.54 -3.90 -14.77
C PRO A 446 3.98 -2.55 -15.26
N ASN A 447 4.00 -2.32 -16.57
CA ASN A 447 3.46 -1.13 -17.22
C ASN A 447 2.07 -1.36 -17.82
N SER A 448 1.38 -2.44 -17.49
CA SER A 448 0.05 -2.72 -18.02
C SER A 448 -1.05 -2.00 -17.25
N ARG A 449 -2.04 -1.51 -17.98
CA ARG A 449 -3.23 -0.82 -17.43
C ARG A 449 -4.49 -1.25 -18.15
N CYS A 450 -5.61 -1.13 -17.44
CA CYS A 450 -6.92 -1.50 -17.94
C CYS A 450 -7.48 -0.42 -18.86
N VAL A 451 -7.96 -0.84 -20.02
CA VAL A 451 -8.57 0.03 -21.03
C VAL A 451 -9.98 -0.43 -21.38
N LYS A 452 -10.85 0.55 -21.63
CA LYS A 452 -12.23 0.27 -22.03
C LYS A 452 -12.28 -0.24 -23.46
N ALA A 453 -13.01 -1.32 -23.68
CA ALA A 453 -13.14 -1.91 -25.00
C ALA A 453 -14.58 -2.05 -25.46
N THR A 454 -14.77 -2.19 -26.76
CA THR A 454 -16.09 -2.31 -27.39
C THR A 454 -16.04 -3.37 -28.47
N GLY A 455 -16.86 -4.42 -28.29
CA GLY A 455 -17.04 -5.48 -29.28
C GLY A 455 -15.79 -6.31 -29.56
N LEU A 456 -14.83 -6.36 -28.62
CA LEU A 456 -13.62 -7.15 -28.79
C LEU A 456 -13.95 -8.65 -28.84
N LYS A 457 -13.38 -9.31 -29.85
CA LYS A 457 -13.44 -10.76 -30.02
C LYS A 457 -12.04 -11.27 -30.33
N LEU A 458 -11.50 -12.13 -29.46
CA LEU A 458 -10.23 -12.82 -29.73
C LEU A 458 -10.32 -13.63 -31.02
N LYS A 459 -9.22 -13.70 -31.78
CA LYS A 459 -9.16 -14.65 -32.89
C LYS A 459 -9.22 -16.08 -32.36
N ASN A 460 -9.91 -16.94 -33.10
CA ASN A 460 -10.05 -18.37 -32.81
C ASN A 460 -10.72 -18.72 -31.46
N VAL A 461 -11.35 -17.74 -30.79
CA VAL A 461 -12.05 -17.94 -29.51
C VAL A 461 -13.42 -17.28 -29.58
N ILE A 462 -14.48 -18.02 -29.25
CA ILE A 462 -15.87 -17.50 -29.25
C ILE A 462 -16.21 -16.92 -27.87
N VAL A 463 -15.36 -16.03 -27.36
CA VAL A 463 -15.61 -15.32 -26.11
C VAL A 463 -15.56 -13.83 -26.41
N ALA A 464 -16.70 -13.16 -26.17
CA ALA A 464 -16.75 -11.71 -26.19
C ALA A 464 -16.00 -11.19 -24.97
N ILE A 465 -15.11 -10.23 -25.20
CA ILE A 465 -14.34 -9.60 -24.14
C ILE A 465 -14.83 -8.17 -23.98
N ALA A 466 -15.05 -7.79 -22.72
CA ALA A 466 -15.37 -6.43 -22.35
C ALA A 466 -14.06 -5.62 -22.27
N ASP A 467 -13.65 -5.20 -21.08
CA ASP A 467 -12.41 -4.45 -20.90
C ASP A 467 -11.20 -5.41 -20.81
N ILE A 468 -10.00 -4.89 -21.12
CA ILE A 468 -8.75 -5.66 -21.13
C ILE A 468 -7.61 -4.86 -20.52
N CYS A 469 -6.51 -5.53 -20.17
CA CYS A 469 -5.23 -4.85 -19.93
C CYS A 469 -4.39 -4.76 -21.21
N VAL A 470 -3.75 -3.62 -21.38
CA VAL A 470 -2.72 -3.38 -22.41
C VAL A 470 -1.48 -2.84 -21.74
N GLU A 471 -0.32 -3.13 -22.31
CA GLU A 471 0.90 -2.48 -21.87
C GLU A 471 0.93 -1.06 -22.40
N VAL A 472 1.28 -0.10 -21.55
CA VAL A 472 1.32 1.32 -21.90
C VAL A 472 2.74 1.84 -22.00
N ASN A 473 2.99 2.65 -23.02
CA ASN A 473 4.19 3.46 -23.14
C ASN A 473 3.82 4.94 -23.05
N CYS A 474 4.36 5.59 -22.02
CA CYS A 474 4.06 6.96 -21.65
C CYS A 474 5.16 7.95 -22.05
N GLU A 475 6.28 7.49 -22.60
CA GLU A 475 7.41 8.33 -22.99
C GLU A 475 7.08 9.28 -24.17
N PRO A 476 6.42 8.83 -25.26
CA PRO A 476 6.06 9.71 -26.36
C PRO A 476 4.90 10.64 -25.99
N ASP A 477 4.76 11.79 -26.67
CA ASP A 477 3.65 12.73 -26.41
C ASP A 477 2.29 12.07 -26.54
N THR A 478 2.10 11.29 -27.61
CA THR A 478 0.93 10.44 -27.81
C THR A 478 1.08 9.16 -27.00
N LEU A 479 0.06 8.79 -26.22
CA LEU A 479 0.01 7.51 -25.52
C LEU A 479 0.17 6.37 -26.54
N GLN A 480 1.04 5.41 -26.26
CA GLN A 480 1.15 4.18 -27.05
C GLN A 480 0.70 2.97 -26.23
N VAL A 481 0.05 2.02 -26.91
CA VAL A 481 -0.45 0.78 -26.30
C VAL A 481 0.03 -0.43 -27.07
N ARG A 482 0.23 -1.54 -26.38
CA ARG A 482 0.61 -2.82 -26.95
C ARG A 482 -0.30 -3.93 -26.42
N PHE A 483 -0.82 -4.73 -27.34
CA PHE A 483 -1.81 -5.78 -27.05
C PHE A 483 -1.14 -7.12 -26.71
N VAL A 484 -1.92 -8.07 -26.21
CA VAL A 484 -1.42 -9.44 -25.97
C VAL A 484 -1.11 -10.12 -27.30
N ASP A 485 -0.05 -10.91 -27.36
CA ASP A 485 0.43 -11.63 -28.56
C ASP A 485 0.77 -10.74 -29.78
N ASP A 486 0.90 -9.43 -29.56
CA ASP A 486 1.34 -8.46 -30.55
C ASP A 486 2.49 -7.64 -29.98
N ASP A 487 3.62 -7.63 -30.69
CA ASP A 487 4.81 -6.89 -30.29
C ASP A 487 4.83 -5.45 -30.83
N GLN A 488 3.92 -5.11 -31.74
CA GLN A 488 3.79 -3.77 -32.29
C GLN A 488 3.19 -2.80 -31.27
N TRP A 489 3.81 -1.62 -31.17
CA TRP A 489 3.22 -0.47 -30.48
C TRP A 489 2.24 0.27 -31.39
N TYR A 490 1.08 0.61 -30.84
CA TYR A 490 0.05 1.38 -31.54
C TYR A 490 -0.12 2.73 -30.88
N ASP A 491 -0.15 3.79 -31.67
CA ASP A 491 -0.53 5.11 -31.19
C ASP A 491 -2.00 5.09 -30.75
N CYS A 492 -2.24 5.62 -29.55
CA CYS A 492 -3.54 5.67 -28.90
C CYS A 492 -3.94 7.12 -28.55
N PRO A 493 -4.19 7.98 -29.56
CA PRO A 493 -4.61 9.35 -29.34
C PRO A 493 -5.97 9.42 -28.64
N GLU A 494 -6.10 10.33 -27.67
CA GLU A 494 -7.29 10.46 -26.83
C GLU A 494 -8.59 10.46 -27.65
N GLY A 495 -9.55 9.63 -27.23
CA GLY A 495 -10.88 9.55 -27.83
C GLY A 495 -10.96 8.79 -29.15
N ARG A 496 -9.83 8.40 -29.76
CA ARG A 496 -9.80 7.54 -30.95
C ARG A 496 -9.91 6.06 -30.57
N ASN A 497 -10.12 5.25 -31.60
CA ASN A 497 -10.24 3.81 -31.47
C ASN A 497 -8.96 3.16 -32.02
N VAL A 498 -8.46 2.17 -31.31
CA VAL A 498 -7.28 1.40 -31.69
C VAL A 498 -7.56 -0.09 -31.49
N THR A 499 -6.98 -0.95 -32.32
CA THR A 499 -7.14 -2.40 -32.22
C THR A 499 -5.91 -3.08 -32.79
N SER A 500 -5.64 -4.30 -32.34
CA SER A 500 -4.67 -5.18 -32.99
C SER A 500 -5.40 -6.20 -33.86
N ASN A 501 -5.16 -6.10 -35.17
CA ASN A 501 -5.61 -7.10 -36.13
C ASN A 501 -4.80 -8.39 -36.04
N VAL A 502 -3.76 -8.47 -35.20
CA VAL A 502 -3.03 -9.72 -34.90
C VAL A 502 -3.85 -10.51 -33.88
N THR A 503 -4.20 -9.87 -32.76
CA THR A 503 -4.85 -10.47 -31.59
C THR A 503 -6.36 -10.67 -31.75
N PHE A 504 -7.05 -9.68 -32.32
CA PHE A 504 -8.52 -9.62 -32.34
C PHE A 504 -9.08 -9.79 -33.76
N SER A 505 -10.27 -10.37 -33.85
CA SER A 505 -11.04 -10.51 -35.09
C SER A 505 -12.01 -9.34 -35.33
N SER A 506 -12.43 -8.67 -34.26
CA SER A 506 -13.28 -7.49 -34.31
C SER A 506 -13.17 -6.66 -33.03
N GLY A 507 -13.71 -5.45 -33.07
CA GLY A 507 -13.78 -4.55 -31.93
C GLY A 507 -12.56 -3.65 -31.80
N TYR A 508 -12.59 -2.81 -30.77
CA TYR A 508 -11.54 -1.83 -30.53
C TYR A 508 -11.46 -1.44 -29.05
N VAL A 509 -10.30 -0.92 -28.67
CA VAL A 509 -10.08 -0.15 -27.44
C VAL A 509 -10.33 1.33 -27.74
N ARG A 510 -11.03 2.01 -26.85
CA ARG A 510 -11.16 3.47 -26.90
C ARG A 510 -10.06 4.12 -26.08
N CYS A 511 -9.22 4.91 -26.72
CA CYS A 511 -8.05 5.52 -26.12
C CYS A 511 -8.44 6.53 -25.02
N PRO A 512 -8.03 6.29 -23.76
CA PRO A 512 -8.30 7.22 -22.66
C PRO A 512 -7.35 8.42 -22.73
N LYS A 513 -7.54 9.39 -21.83
CA LYS A 513 -6.55 10.42 -21.59
C LYS A 513 -5.24 9.77 -21.15
N LYS A 514 -4.11 10.27 -21.66
CA LYS A 514 -2.78 9.82 -21.24
C LYS A 514 -2.61 9.87 -19.71
N SER A 515 -3.14 10.92 -19.06
CA SER A 515 -3.09 11.09 -17.61
C SER A 515 -3.90 10.07 -16.81
N GLU A 516 -4.81 9.30 -17.42
CA GLU A 516 -5.53 8.22 -16.73
C GLU A 516 -4.69 6.94 -16.58
N LEU A 517 -3.75 6.69 -17.49
CA LEU A 517 -2.92 5.48 -17.47
C LEU A 517 -1.49 5.78 -17.02
N CYS A 518 -0.98 6.94 -17.39
CA CYS A 518 0.35 7.41 -17.07
C CYS A 518 0.26 8.28 -15.82
N ALA A 519 0.72 7.76 -14.67
CA ALA A 519 1.03 8.63 -13.53
C ALA A 519 1.99 9.71 -14.03
N SER A 520 1.64 10.99 -13.83
CA SER A 520 2.45 12.09 -14.34
C SER A 520 3.84 12.01 -13.71
N LYS A 521 4.85 11.50 -14.44
CA LYS A 521 6.25 11.83 -14.15
C LYS A 521 6.42 13.32 -14.45
N VAL A 522 5.93 14.19 -13.56
CA VAL A 522 6.49 15.54 -13.46
C VAL A 522 7.80 15.43 -12.69
N LEU A 523 8.74 14.70 -13.25
CA LEU A 523 10.16 14.96 -13.06
C LEU A 523 10.59 15.88 -14.21
N LYS A 524 10.01 17.09 -14.25
CA LYS A 524 10.75 18.18 -14.88
C LYS A 524 11.94 18.40 -13.97
N ARG A 525 13.11 17.92 -14.42
CA ARG A 525 14.40 18.34 -13.89
C ARG A 525 14.34 19.85 -13.74
N VAL A 526 14.36 20.34 -12.51
CA VAL A 526 14.84 21.69 -12.24
C VAL A 526 16.30 21.63 -12.65
N THR A 527 16.59 22.11 -13.86
CA THR A 527 17.94 22.44 -14.27
C THR A 527 18.40 23.52 -13.31
N VAL A 528 19.10 23.13 -12.24
CA VAL A 528 19.88 24.08 -11.45
C VAL A 528 20.94 24.61 -12.42
N PRO A 529 21.01 25.93 -12.67
CA PRO A 529 22.09 26.49 -13.45
C PRO A 529 23.39 26.10 -12.76
N SER A 530 24.25 25.35 -13.46
CA SER A 530 25.60 25.06 -13.00
C SER A 530 26.34 26.39 -12.89
N ALA A 531 26.44 26.92 -11.69
CA ALA A 531 27.25 28.09 -11.39
C ALA A 531 28.70 27.63 -11.17
N VAL A 532 29.43 27.39 -12.26
CA VAL A 532 30.89 27.58 -12.32
C VAL A 532 31.28 27.80 -13.78
N ALA A 533 31.49 29.06 -14.17
CA ALA A 533 32.29 29.43 -15.33
C ALA A 533 32.75 30.89 -15.17
N SER A 534 33.68 31.11 -14.25
CA SER A 534 34.59 32.26 -14.31
C SER A 534 35.82 31.97 -13.46
N GLU A 535 36.82 31.30 -14.05
CA GLU A 535 38.21 31.63 -13.81
C GLU A 535 38.97 31.26 -15.09
N GLY A 536 39.52 32.30 -15.73
CA GLY A 536 40.28 32.20 -16.96
C GLY A 536 41.73 31.84 -16.70
N SER A 537 42.31 31.17 -17.70
CA SER A 537 43.70 31.22 -18.19
C SER A 537 44.84 31.18 -17.15
N SER A 538 45.86 30.32 -17.25
CA SER A 538 46.61 29.96 -18.47
C SER A 538 47.59 28.80 -18.23
N GLU A 539 47.68 27.94 -19.25
CA GLU A 539 48.88 27.32 -19.84
C GLU A 539 49.83 26.42 -19.03
N GLY A 540 50.06 25.21 -19.58
CA GLY A 540 51.31 24.46 -19.43
C GLY A 540 51.18 22.94 -19.40
N SER A 541 51.03 22.31 -20.58
CA SER A 541 51.69 21.07 -21.08
C SER A 541 52.46 20.16 -20.09
N SER A 542 52.57 18.83 -20.18
CA SER A 542 52.07 17.67 -20.96
C SER A 542 53.04 16.50 -20.62
N GLU A 543 52.67 15.24 -20.91
CA GLU A 543 53.45 13.97 -20.77
C GLU A 543 53.30 13.27 -19.40
N GLY A 544 52.98 11.98 -19.25
CA GLY A 544 52.66 10.90 -20.20
C GLY A 544 52.16 9.64 -19.44
N SER A 545 51.27 8.88 -20.11
CA SER A 545 51.06 7.41 -20.15
C SER A 545 51.93 6.49 -19.27
N SER A 546 51.55 5.29 -18.81
CA SER A 546 50.33 4.45 -18.85
C SER A 546 50.65 3.15 -18.08
N GLU A 547 49.64 2.59 -17.42
CA GLU A 547 49.35 1.17 -17.08
C GLU A 547 50.44 0.09 -16.95
N GLY A 548 50.28 -0.74 -15.90
CA GLY A 548 50.81 -2.09 -15.80
C GLY A 548 50.14 -2.88 -14.66
N SER A 549 49.32 -3.86 -15.02
CA SER A 549 48.62 -4.81 -14.14
C SER A 549 49.23 -6.22 -14.27
N SER A 550 49.02 -7.05 -13.23
CA SER A 550 49.02 -8.54 -13.15
C SER A 550 50.07 -9.13 -12.17
N GLU A 551 49.63 -9.67 -11.03
CA GLU A 551 49.27 -11.08 -10.70
C GLU A 551 50.44 -11.89 -10.11
N GLY A 552 50.18 -12.58 -8.99
CA GLY A 552 51.08 -13.53 -8.34
C GLY A 552 50.42 -14.18 -7.13
N SER A 553 50.18 -15.48 -7.22
CA SER A 553 49.28 -16.29 -6.41
C SER A 553 49.95 -17.06 -5.25
N SER A 554 49.09 -17.68 -4.42
CA SER A 554 49.23 -18.96 -3.68
C SER A 554 49.90 -19.03 -2.29
N GLU A 555 49.03 -19.31 -1.31
CA GLU A 555 49.00 -20.42 -0.33
C GLU A 555 50.25 -20.83 0.50
N GLY A 556 50.03 -20.92 1.82
CA GLY A 556 50.80 -21.70 2.79
C GLY A 556 49.92 -22.07 3.99
N SER A 557 49.79 -23.37 4.23
CA SER A 557 48.88 -24.07 5.15
C SER A 557 49.50 -24.37 6.53
N SER A 558 48.62 -24.71 7.49
CA SER A 558 48.77 -25.62 8.67
C SER A 558 49.73 -25.20 9.81
N ALA A 559 49.25 -24.95 11.03
CA ALA A 559 48.70 -25.85 12.06
C ALA A 559 49.79 -26.58 12.87
N GLU A 560 49.90 -26.21 14.15
CA GLU A 560 50.39 -27.09 15.21
C GLU A 560 49.73 -26.72 16.54
N SER A 561 49.39 -27.75 17.30
CA SER A 561 48.58 -27.79 18.51
C SER A 561 49.38 -28.46 19.63
N SER A 562 49.18 -28.04 20.88
CA SER A 562 49.27 -28.87 22.10
C SER A 562 48.87 -27.97 23.28
N GLU A 563 47.70 -28.18 23.89
CA GLU A 563 47.42 -29.15 24.96
C GLU A 563 48.14 -28.85 26.28
N GLU A 564 47.37 -28.39 27.27
CA GLU A 564 47.39 -29.01 28.60
C GLU A 564 46.02 -28.82 29.29
N SER A 565 45.54 -29.92 29.87
CA SER A 565 44.24 -30.13 30.49
C SER A 565 44.42 -30.67 31.92
N SER A 566 43.60 -30.24 32.87
CA SER A 566 43.13 -30.97 34.06
C SER A 566 42.06 -30.08 34.74
N GLU A 567 40.77 -30.42 34.76
CA GLU A 567 40.04 -31.46 35.53
C GLU A 567 40.01 -31.25 37.06
N GLU A 568 38.86 -30.78 37.57
CA GLU A 568 38.02 -31.35 38.66
C GLU A 568 36.80 -30.41 38.84
N SER A 569 35.55 -30.76 38.52
CA SER A 569 34.61 -31.77 39.04
C SER A 569 33.56 -31.20 40.03
N SER A 570 32.27 -31.42 39.68
CA SER A 570 31.02 -31.41 40.49
C SER A 570 30.56 -30.07 41.12
N GLU A 571 29.28 -29.66 41.16
CA GLU A 571 28.04 -30.42 41.35
C GLU A 571 26.83 -29.83 40.58
N ALA A 572 25.95 -30.73 40.13
CA ALA A 572 24.48 -30.61 40.13
C ALA A 572 23.98 -32.01 40.55
N PRO A 573 22.84 -32.21 41.24
CA PRO A 573 21.53 -31.71 40.79
C PRO A 573 20.49 -31.41 41.90
N SER A 574 19.37 -30.79 41.51
CA SER A 574 17.99 -31.33 41.65
C SER A 574 16.92 -30.26 41.92
N PRO A 575 15.66 -30.49 41.48
CA PRO A 575 14.57 -29.51 41.42
C PRO A 575 13.58 -29.67 42.59
N VAL A 576 12.80 -28.63 42.89
CA VAL A 576 11.62 -28.70 43.78
C VAL A 576 10.50 -27.82 43.24
N ASP A 577 9.45 -28.52 42.82
CA ASP A 577 8.01 -28.36 43.07
C ASP A 577 7.22 -27.05 42.87
N SER A 578 6.05 -27.35 42.33
CA SER A 578 4.84 -26.62 42.00
C SER A 578 3.85 -26.46 43.17
N GLU A 579 3.10 -25.36 43.16
CA GLU A 579 1.67 -25.23 43.53
C GLU A 579 1.11 -24.14 42.56
N GLU A 580 0.13 -24.40 41.68
CA GLU A 580 -1.33 -24.49 41.94
C GLU A 580 -1.84 -23.31 42.78
N THR A 581 -2.90 -22.55 42.50
CA THR A 581 -4.01 -22.52 41.54
C THR A 581 -4.72 -21.20 41.83
N GLU A 582 -5.20 -20.42 40.85
CA GLU A 582 -6.57 -19.91 40.95
C GLU A 582 -7.15 -19.43 39.61
N HIS A 583 -8.41 -19.78 39.47
CA HIS A 583 -9.30 -19.67 38.32
C HIS A 583 -9.64 -18.22 37.94
N GLY A 584 -9.72 -17.99 36.64
CA GLY A 584 -10.44 -16.87 36.03
C GLY A 584 -11.09 -17.32 34.73
N THR A 585 -12.15 -18.12 34.83
CA THR A 585 -13.00 -18.52 33.72
C THR A 585 -13.79 -17.32 33.18
N GLY A 586 -13.56 -16.99 31.91
CA GLY A 586 -14.41 -16.10 31.11
C GLY A 586 -14.68 -16.76 29.76
N ALA A 587 -15.74 -17.55 29.70
CA ALA A 587 -16.25 -18.17 28.49
C ALA A 587 -17.02 -17.15 27.63
N ALA A 588 -16.73 -17.09 26.33
CA ALA A 588 -17.73 -16.84 25.29
C ALA A 588 -17.21 -17.15 23.87
N SER A 589 -17.78 -18.21 23.30
CA SER A 589 -18.01 -18.44 21.86
C SER A 589 -16.83 -18.73 20.93
N TRP A 590 -16.43 -20.00 20.91
CA TRP A 590 -16.06 -20.69 19.66
C TRP A 590 -17.18 -21.68 19.33
N ALA A 591 -17.86 -21.47 18.21
CA ALA A 591 -18.84 -22.41 17.68
C ALA A 591 -18.44 -22.84 16.25
N VAL A 592 -17.86 -24.03 16.21
CA VAL A 592 -18.18 -25.16 15.30
C VAL A 592 -18.10 -24.92 13.79
N HIS A 593 -17.07 -25.54 13.21
CA HIS A 593 -17.06 -26.05 11.83
C HIS A 593 -18.27 -26.99 11.61
N SER A 594 -19.09 -26.70 10.59
CA SER A 594 -19.97 -27.71 10.00
C SER A 594 -19.43 -28.05 8.61
N SER A 595 -18.87 -29.25 8.53
CA SER A 595 -18.77 -30.04 7.31
C SER A 595 -20.16 -30.26 6.71
N TYR A 596 -20.31 -30.01 5.41
CA TYR A 596 -21.37 -30.63 4.62
C TYR A 596 -20.73 -31.31 3.41
N PHE A 597 -20.68 -32.63 3.52
CA PHE A 597 -20.37 -33.59 2.48
C PHE A 597 -21.52 -33.65 1.47
N MET A 598 -21.15 -33.87 0.21
CA MET A 598 -22.04 -34.26 -0.89
C MET A 598 -22.82 -35.56 -0.57
N TRP A 599 -24.14 -35.57 -0.78
CA TRP A 599 -24.82 -36.59 -1.61
C TRP A 599 -26.32 -36.31 -1.85
N ASN A 600 -26.63 -36.16 -3.13
CA ASN A 600 -27.85 -36.51 -3.90
C ASN A 600 -29.19 -36.79 -3.20
N MET A 601 -30.20 -36.01 -3.61
CA MET A 601 -31.58 -36.40 -3.94
C MET A 601 -32.21 -35.16 -4.63
N LEU A 602 -32.93 -35.15 -5.76
CA LEU A 602 -33.66 -36.14 -6.54
C LEU A 602 -33.85 -35.59 -7.98
N LEU A 603 -33.69 -36.49 -8.97
CA LEU A 603 -34.57 -36.73 -10.12
C LEU A 603 -35.25 -35.53 -10.80
N PHE A 604 -34.85 -35.24 -12.05
CA PHE A 604 -35.79 -35.03 -13.15
C PHE A 604 -35.16 -35.52 -14.47
N VAL A 605 -35.63 -36.67 -14.92
CA VAL A 605 -35.52 -37.15 -16.30
C VAL A 605 -36.93 -37.13 -16.87
N SER A 606 -37.10 -36.28 -17.89
CA SER A 606 -37.88 -36.41 -19.13
C SER A 606 -39.09 -37.36 -19.16
N PHE A 607 -40.28 -36.83 -19.47
CA PHE A 607 -41.01 -37.02 -20.74
C PHE A 607 -42.48 -36.58 -20.60
N SER A 608 -42.92 -35.63 -21.44
CA SER A 608 -44.23 -35.62 -22.12
C SER A 608 -44.25 -34.51 -23.16
N LEU A 609 -44.31 -34.95 -24.43
CA LEU A 609 -44.52 -34.25 -25.71
C LEU A 609 -43.47 -33.25 -26.23
#